data_AF-Q0C7G6-F1
#
_entry.id   AF-Q0C7G6-F1
#
_cell.length_a   1.000
_cell.length_b   1.000
_cell.length_c   1.000
_cell.angle_alpha   90.00
_cell.angle_beta   90.00
_cell.angle_gamma   90.00
#
_symmetry.space_group_name_H-M   'P 1'
#
loop_
_entity.id
_entity.type
_entity.pdbx_description
1 polymer ?
#
loop_
_entity_poly.entity_id
_entity_poly.type
_entity_poly.pdbx_seq_one_letter_code
_entity_poly.pdbx_strand_id
1 'polypeptide(L)'
;MVGNSAIKGFAKPKDAKNSKQQSGYVIGLILIASGFTLTGLTFMDPFFGRPPPAWRVNTETGYAEIVASPRELFYHDVPEEEAEYWVSQLTNQSLKALFEGAEYTYAGWKDVPSWYIGTVEDRGLPVLAQRLSVGMARGVGASVEHRELQTSHSPFLSKPELTVELILEAVDAFTRSSSDKSKSAVGTNNAVLVPGARLLSPLTWFRFGLPLAFGRVLGKCVLLFGWGRGLWRSLFRST
;
A
#
# COMPACT_ATOMS: atom_id res chain seq x y z
N MET A 1 2.71 1.88 -10.57
CA MET A 1 3.13 1.51 -9.20
C MET A 1 4.26 0.47 -9.22
N VAL A 2 5.48 0.89 -9.55
CA VAL A 2 6.66 -0.03 -9.63
C VAL A 2 7.53 -0.03 -8.37
N GLY A 3 7.31 0.89 -7.42
CA GLY A 3 8.10 0.96 -6.18
C GLY A 3 8.10 -0.35 -5.39
N ASN A 4 6.93 -0.97 -5.20
CA ASN A 4 6.79 -2.28 -4.55
C ASN A 4 7.50 -3.42 -5.29
N SER A 5 7.74 -3.25 -6.59
CA SER A 5 8.37 -4.26 -7.45
C SER A 5 9.89 -4.19 -7.43
N ALA A 6 10.45 -3.04 -7.05
CA ALA A 6 11.89 -2.80 -7.01
C ALA A 6 12.63 -3.76 -6.04
N ILE A 7 11.93 -4.35 -5.07
CA ILE A 7 12.54 -5.26 -4.09
C ILE A 7 12.66 -6.71 -4.56
N LYS A 8 12.23 -7.02 -5.79
CA LYS A 8 12.32 -8.37 -6.36
C LYS A 8 13.76 -8.88 -6.30
N GLY A 9 13.98 -9.98 -5.57
CA GLY A 9 15.31 -10.58 -5.40
C GLY A 9 16.19 -9.94 -4.33
N PHE A 10 15.70 -8.92 -3.61
CA PHE A 10 16.44 -8.23 -2.54
C PHE A 10 15.93 -8.56 -1.14
N ALA A 11 14.91 -9.41 -0.99
CA ALA A 11 14.47 -9.92 0.31
C ALA A 11 15.49 -10.93 0.88
N LYS A 12 15.47 -11.12 2.20
CA LYS A 12 16.38 -12.07 2.89
C LYS A 12 16.21 -13.49 2.32
N PRO A 13 17.29 -14.16 1.87
CA PRO A 13 17.21 -15.54 1.40
C PRO A 13 16.68 -16.47 2.49
N LYS A 14 15.75 -17.37 2.14
CA LYS A 14 15.20 -18.36 3.07
C LYS A 14 16.24 -19.40 3.52
N ASP A 15 17.27 -19.62 2.71
CA ASP A 15 18.34 -20.61 2.92
C ASP A 15 19.69 -19.96 3.25
N ALA A 16 19.68 -18.94 4.12
CA ALA A 16 20.84 -18.12 4.47
C ALA A 16 22.02 -18.85 5.17
N LYS A 17 22.02 -20.19 5.23
CA LYS A 17 23.17 -20.97 5.75
C LYS A 17 24.36 -20.99 4.78
N ASN A 18 24.19 -20.69 3.50
CA ASN A 18 25.25 -20.82 2.49
C ASN A 18 25.38 -19.68 1.47
N SER A 19 24.67 -18.56 1.63
CA SER A 19 24.85 -17.42 0.71
C SER A 19 26.09 -16.63 1.09
N LYS A 20 27.24 -17.01 0.51
CA LYS A 20 28.38 -16.10 0.37
C LYS A 20 27.87 -14.83 -0.33
N GLN A 21 28.11 -13.67 0.28
CA GLN A 21 28.27 -12.40 -0.43
C GLN A 21 26.98 -11.69 -0.93
N GLN A 22 26.03 -11.41 -0.03
CA GLN A 22 25.09 -10.28 -0.22
C GLN A 22 25.44 -9.18 0.78
N SER A 23 25.70 -7.95 0.29
CA SER A 23 26.09 -6.80 1.11
C SER A 23 24.94 -6.19 1.91
N GLY A 24 23.69 -6.58 1.64
CA GLY A 24 22.48 -6.14 2.33
C GLY A 24 21.22 -6.80 1.77
N TYR A 25 20.11 -6.67 2.49
CA TYR A 25 18.78 -7.12 2.07
C TYR A 25 17.71 -6.15 2.56
N VAL A 26 16.55 -6.16 1.90
CA VAL A 26 15.37 -5.39 2.31
C VAL A 26 14.74 -6.04 3.53
N ILE A 27 14.62 -5.28 4.62
CA ILE A 27 14.07 -5.74 5.90
C ILE A 27 12.56 -5.55 6.03
N GLY A 28 11.98 -4.64 5.23
CA GLY A 28 10.56 -4.33 5.23
C GLY A 28 10.19 -3.25 4.23
N LEU A 29 8.89 -3.02 4.07
CA LEU A 29 8.33 -1.91 3.28
C LEU A 29 7.48 -1.00 4.17
N ILE A 30 7.57 0.31 3.94
CA ILE A 30 6.64 1.30 4.51
C ILE A 30 5.85 1.89 3.37
N LEU A 31 4.54 1.71 3.42
CA LEU A 31 3.59 2.11 2.39
C LEU A 31 2.73 3.22 2.97
N ILE A 32 2.71 4.39 2.34
CA ILE A 32 1.92 5.55 2.79
C ILE A 32 0.85 5.82 1.74
N ALA A 33 -0.42 5.84 2.14
CA ALA A 33 -1.57 6.17 1.28
C ALA A 33 -1.50 5.56 -0.15
N SER A 34 -1.14 4.28 -0.25
CA SER A 34 -0.77 3.64 -1.54
C SER A 34 -1.57 2.37 -1.82
N GLY A 35 -1.47 1.87 -3.05
CA GLY A 35 -2.00 0.56 -3.41
C GLY A 35 -1.01 -0.58 -3.19
N PHE A 36 -1.51 -1.82 -3.21
CA PHE A 36 -0.69 -3.03 -3.28
C PHE A 36 -0.58 -3.50 -4.72
N THR A 37 0.64 -3.49 -5.27
CA THR A 37 0.90 -3.91 -6.65
C THR A 37 0.71 -5.41 -6.82
N LEU A 38 -0.04 -5.87 -7.82
CA LEU A 38 -0.21 -7.29 -8.11
C LEU A 38 0.72 -7.73 -9.24
N THR A 39 1.44 -8.84 -9.05
CA THR A 39 2.39 -9.37 -10.04
C THR A 39 1.67 -9.62 -11.37
N GLY A 40 2.26 -9.11 -12.47
CA GLY A 40 1.72 -9.34 -13.81
C GLY A 40 0.50 -8.47 -14.17
N LEU A 41 0.15 -7.46 -13.37
CA LEU A 41 -0.91 -6.50 -13.66
C LEU A 41 -0.37 -5.07 -13.71
N THR A 42 -0.98 -4.23 -14.54
CA THR A 42 -0.75 -2.78 -14.56
C THR A 42 -1.42 -2.10 -13.36
N PHE A 43 -1.18 -0.80 -13.16
CA PHE A 43 -1.89 -0.04 -12.12
C PHE A 43 -3.39 0.07 -12.42
N MET A 44 -3.76 0.17 -13.70
CA MET A 44 -5.13 0.41 -14.12
C MET A 44 -5.97 -0.86 -14.29
N ASP A 45 -5.37 -2.05 -14.28
CA ASP A 45 -6.11 -3.31 -14.41
C ASP A 45 -7.19 -3.51 -13.33
N PRO A 46 -6.94 -3.26 -12.03
CA PRO A 46 -7.98 -3.36 -11.00
C PRO A 46 -9.14 -2.38 -11.20
N PHE A 47 -8.91 -1.30 -11.94
CA PHE A 47 -9.91 -0.30 -12.29
C PHE A 47 -10.57 -0.59 -13.65
N PHE A 48 -10.29 -1.74 -14.27
CA PHE A 48 -10.77 -2.10 -15.61
C PHE A 48 -10.43 -1.04 -16.67
N GLY A 49 -9.26 -0.41 -16.53
CA GLY A 49 -8.80 0.67 -17.42
C GLY A 49 -9.53 2.00 -17.27
N ARG A 50 -10.46 2.14 -16.31
CA ARG A 50 -11.26 3.35 -16.13
C ARG A 50 -10.71 4.18 -14.96
N PRO A 51 -10.20 5.40 -15.20
CA PRO A 51 -9.71 6.24 -14.12
C PRO A 51 -10.83 6.67 -13.17
N PRO A 52 -10.53 6.87 -11.88
CA PRO A 52 -11.40 7.62 -10.98
C PRO A 52 -11.74 9.01 -11.54
N PRO A 53 -12.90 9.61 -11.17
CA PRO A 53 -13.35 10.89 -11.73
C PRO A 53 -12.42 12.10 -11.48
N ALA A 54 -11.47 11.98 -10.56
CA ALA A 54 -10.54 13.06 -10.20
C ALA A 54 -9.50 13.36 -11.31
N TRP A 55 -9.29 12.43 -12.25
CA TRP A 55 -8.37 12.60 -13.37
C TRP A 55 -8.88 11.90 -14.63
N ARG A 56 -8.34 12.28 -15.79
CA ARG A 56 -8.69 11.71 -17.09
C ARG A 56 -7.46 11.22 -17.85
N VAL A 57 -7.68 10.27 -18.74
CA VAL A 57 -6.67 9.82 -19.70
C VAL A 57 -6.61 10.82 -20.85
N ASN A 58 -5.47 11.50 -21.03
CA ASN A 58 -5.21 12.28 -22.23
C ASN A 58 -4.25 11.52 -23.15
N THR A 59 -4.80 10.89 -24.18
CA THR A 59 -4.01 10.12 -25.17
C THR A 59 -3.24 11.01 -26.14
N GLU A 60 -3.63 12.26 -26.32
CA GLU A 60 -2.92 13.21 -27.19
C GLU A 60 -1.59 13.63 -26.57
N THR A 61 -1.58 13.91 -25.26
CA THR A 61 -0.38 14.30 -24.52
C THR A 61 0.38 13.11 -23.94
N GLY A 62 -0.28 11.96 -23.77
CA GLY A 62 0.32 10.77 -23.16
C GLY A 62 0.36 10.80 -21.63
N TYR A 63 -0.38 11.72 -21.00
CA TYR A 63 -0.39 11.95 -19.56
C TYR A 63 -1.77 11.73 -18.92
N ALA A 64 -1.75 11.36 -17.64
CA ALA A 64 -2.91 11.45 -16.77
C ALA A 64 -3.08 12.91 -16.33
N GLU A 65 -4.25 13.48 -16.62
CA GLU A 65 -4.56 14.86 -16.31
C GLU A 65 -5.51 14.93 -15.12
N ILE A 66 -5.08 15.61 -14.06
CA ILE A 66 -5.93 15.87 -12.91
C ILE A 66 -6.99 16.91 -13.33
N VAL A 67 -8.26 16.56 -13.15
CA VAL A 67 -9.40 17.45 -13.47
C VAL A 67 -10.07 18.03 -12.22
N ALA A 68 -9.80 17.44 -11.06
CA ALA A 68 -10.18 17.99 -9.76
C ALA A 68 -9.15 19.01 -9.25
N SER A 69 -9.48 19.76 -8.20
CA SER A 69 -8.52 20.61 -7.51
C SER A 69 -7.41 19.76 -6.87
N PRO A 70 -6.12 19.91 -7.25
CA PRO A 70 -5.03 19.13 -6.66
C PRO A 70 -4.85 19.43 -5.16
N ARG A 71 -5.10 20.68 -4.74
CA ARG A 71 -5.14 21.06 -3.32
C ARG A 71 -6.18 20.24 -2.57
N GLU A 72 -7.42 20.20 -3.05
CA GLU A 72 -8.48 19.43 -2.40
C GLU A 72 -8.16 17.93 -2.38
N LEU A 73 -7.51 17.43 -3.43
CA LEU A 73 -7.19 16.01 -3.55
C LEU A 73 -6.05 15.58 -2.60
N PHE A 74 -5.01 16.40 -2.47
CA PHE A 74 -3.75 15.98 -1.86
C PHE A 74 -3.30 16.77 -0.62
N TYR A 75 -3.73 18.03 -0.47
CA TYR A 75 -3.09 19.01 0.41
C TYR A 75 -4.10 19.91 1.15
N HIS A 76 -5.34 19.46 1.37
CA HIS A 76 -6.39 20.30 1.99
C HIS A 76 -6.26 20.46 3.51
N ASP A 77 -5.25 19.81 4.12
CA ASP A 77 -4.96 19.84 5.55
C ASP A 77 -3.66 20.59 5.89
N VAL A 78 -3.07 21.29 4.91
CA VAL A 78 -1.97 22.26 5.13
C VAL A 78 -2.45 23.70 4.87
N PRO A 79 -1.76 24.73 5.37
CA PRO A 79 -2.08 26.13 5.08
C PRO A 79 -2.15 26.41 3.58
N GLU A 80 -2.99 27.35 3.17
CA GLU A 80 -3.28 27.64 1.76
C GLU A 80 -2.03 27.98 0.93
N GLU A 81 -1.18 28.86 1.43
CA GLU A 81 0.08 29.24 0.76
C GLU A 81 1.01 28.03 0.58
N GLU A 82 1.07 27.16 1.59
CA GLU A 82 1.86 25.94 1.51
C GLU A 82 1.27 24.96 0.49
N ALA A 83 -0.05 24.79 0.48
CA ALA A 83 -0.73 23.96 -0.50
C ALA A 83 -0.50 24.46 -1.93
N GLU A 84 -0.60 25.77 -2.17
CA GLU A 84 -0.31 26.38 -3.48
C GLU A 84 1.12 26.11 -3.92
N TYR A 85 2.08 26.25 -3.02
CA TYR A 85 3.46 25.88 -3.28
C TYR A 85 3.57 24.41 -3.70
N TRP A 86 3.02 23.47 -2.93
CA TRP A 86 3.11 22.04 -3.27
C TRP A 86 2.36 21.66 -4.54
N VAL A 87 1.22 22.31 -4.82
CA VAL A 87 0.51 22.16 -6.09
C VAL A 87 1.39 22.61 -7.26
N SER A 88 2.14 23.70 -7.11
CA SER A 88 3.06 24.18 -8.16
C SER A 88 4.20 23.22 -8.47
N GLN A 89 4.52 22.30 -7.55
CA GLN A 89 5.57 21.28 -7.73
C GLN A 89 5.06 20.01 -8.41
N LEU A 90 3.75 19.88 -8.65
CA LEU A 90 3.19 18.72 -9.34
C LEU A 90 3.65 18.69 -10.80
N THR A 91 3.97 17.48 -11.28
CA THR A 91 4.35 17.22 -12.67
C THR A 91 3.39 16.20 -13.28
N ASN A 92 3.39 16.12 -14.61
CA ASN A 92 2.49 15.22 -15.33
C ASN A 92 2.88 13.75 -15.11
N GLN A 93 1.88 12.91 -14.81
CA GLN A 93 2.06 11.48 -14.65
C GLN A 93 1.87 10.76 -15.99
N SER A 94 2.89 10.06 -16.48
CA SER A 94 2.82 9.33 -17.76
C SER A 94 1.78 8.20 -17.72
N LEU A 95 0.95 8.11 -18.77
CA LEU A 95 -0.01 7.01 -18.93
C LEU A 95 0.67 5.64 -19.02
N LYS A 96 1.88 5.56 -19.58
CA LYS A 96 2.62 4.29 -19.68
C LYS A 96 2.87 3.67 -18.30
N ALA A 97 3.21 4.50 -17.31
CA ALA A 97 3.44 4.03 -15.94
C ALA A 97 2.15 3.52 -15.24
N LEU A 98 0.97 3.83 -15.80
CA LEU A 98 -0.33 3.43 -15.29
C LEU A 98 -0.93 2.24 -16.06
N PHE A 99 -0.76 2.20 -17.38
CA PHE A 99 -1.42 1.27 -18.31
C PHE A 99 -0.51 0.22 -18.94
N GLU A 100 0.81 0.30 -18.77
CA GLU A 100 1.79 -0.63 -19.35
C GLU A 100 2.71 -1.24 -18.27
N GLY A 101 3.60 -2.15 -18.68
CA GLY A 101 4.68 -2.69 -17.84
C GLY A 101 4.27 -3.81 -16.88
N ALA A 102 3.15 -4.47 -17.13
CA ALA A 102 2.64 -5.60 -16.34
C ALA A 102 3.71 -6.70 -16.14
N GLU A 103 4.49 -6.99 -17.18
CA GLU A 103 5.58 -7.98 -17.20
C GLU A 103 6.73 -7.65 -16.22
N TYR A 104 6.93 -6.37 -15.92
CA TYR A 104 7.92 -5.90 -14.93
C TYR A 104 7.35 -5.84 -13.52
N THR A 105 6.05 -6.08 -13.37
CA THR A 105 5.33 -5.84 -12.14
C THR A 105 5.45 -7.05 -11.20
N TYR A 106 5.85 -6.78 -9.95
CA TYR A 106 6.09 -7.79 -8.93
C TYR A 106 5.52 -7.37 -7.56
N ALA A 107 4.79 -8.27 -6.92
CA ALA A 107 4.18 -8.09 -5.59
C ALA A 107 5.21 -8.30 -4.46
N GLY A 108 6.26 -7.48 -4.43
CA GLY A 108 7.34 -7.62 -3.45
C GLY A 108 6.91 -7.48 -2.00
N TRP A 109 5.82 -6.77 -1.73
CA TRP A 109 5.20 -6.65 -0.39
C TRP A 109 4.75 -7.98 0.22
N LYS A 110 4.77 -9.08 -0.54
CA LYS A 110 4.54 -10.43 -0.03
C LYS A 110 5.81 -11.10 0.52
N ASP A 111 6.99 -10.58 0.18
CA ASP A 111 8.27 -11.20 0.51
C ASP A 111 8.87 -10.70 1.84
N VAL A 112 8.43 -9.53 2.29
CA VAL A 112 8.94 -8.84 3.49
C VAL A 112 7.77 -8.31 4.32
N PRO A 113 7.93 -8.14 5.65
CA PRO A 113 6.92 -7.46 6.45
C PRO A 113 6.69 -6.03 5.91
N SER A 114 5.44 -5.61 5.91
CA SER A 114 5.04 -4.29 5.44
C SER A 114 4.32 -3.51 6.54
N TRP A 115 4.55 -2.21 6.59
CA TRP A 115 3.77 -1.25 7.35
C TRP A 115 2.98 -0.40 6.40
N TYR A 116 1.70 -0.22 6.70
CA TYR A 116 0.80 0.64 5.95
C TYR A 116 0.39 1.82 6.83
N ILE A 117 0.70 3.03 6.39
CA ILE A 117 0.28 4.29 7.00
C ILE A 117 -0.87 4.84 6.15
N GLY A 118 -2.08 4.69 6.66
CA GLY A 118 -3.31 5.17 6.03
C GLY A 118 -3.65 6.59 6.41
N THR A 119 -4.34 7.26 5.50
CA THR A 119 -4.72 8.67 5.58
C THR A 119 -6.25 8.76 5.59
N VAL A 120 -6.84 9.21 6.70
CA VAL A 120 -8.28 9.07 6.93
C VAL A 120 -9.12 10.07 6.13
N GLU A 121 -8.57 11.26 5.87
CA GLU A 121 -9.26 12.34 5.15
C GLU A 121 -8.88 12.39 3.67
N ASP A 122 -8.20 11.35 3.18
CA ASP A 122 -7.74 11.24 1.81
C ASP A 122 -8.89 11.24 0.79
N ARG A 123 -8.86 12.20 -0.13
CA ARG A 123 -9.84 12.35 -1.21
C ARG A 123 -9.35 11.81 -2.54
N GLY A 124 -8.04 11.53 -2.68
CA GLY A 124 -7.45 10.90 -3.86
C GLY A 124 -7.53 9.38 -3.82
N LEU A 125 -7.21 8.79 -2.66
CA LEU A 125 -7.37 7.37 -2.37
C LEU A 125 -8.22 7.21 -1.09
N PRO A 126 -9.56 7.15 -1.22
CA PRO A 126 -10.46 7.11 -0.06
C PRO A 126 -10.07 6.03 0.96
N VAL A 127 -10.12 6.36 2.25
CA VAL A 127 -9.71 5.47 3.35
C VAL A 127 -10.36 4.08 3.29
N LEU A 128 -11.58 3.99 2.78
CA LEU A 128 -12.26 2.70 2.57
C LEU A 128 -11.49 1.80 1.58
N ALA A 129 -11.01 2.36 0.47
CA ALA A 129 -10.20 1.65 -0.52
C ALA A 129 -8.84 1.23 0.06
N GLN A 130 -8.24 2.08 0.90
CA GLN A 130 -7.01 1.76 1.63
C GLN A 130 -7.20 0.56 2.56
N ARG A 131 -8.24 0.59 3.41
CA ARG A 131 -8.59 -0.50 4.33
C ARG A 131 -8.90 -1.80 3.58
N LEU A 132 -9.65 -1.73 2.48
CA LEU A 132 -9.93 -2.88 1.61
C LEU A 132 -8.63 -3.50 1.05
N SER A 133 -7.72 -2.66 0.58
CA SER A 133 -6.43 -3.09 0.02
C SER A 133 -5.54 -3.76 1.06
N VAL A 134 -5.48 -3.21 2.29
CA VAL A 134 -4.80 -3.84 3.44
C VAL A 134 -5.44 -5.19 3.80
N GLY A 135 -6.78 -5.25 3.80
CA GLY A 135 -7.52 -6.49 4.01
C GLY A 135 -7.15 -7.56 2.98
N MET A 136 -7.12 -7.18 1.70
CA MET A 136 -6.72 -8.05 0.58
C MET A 136 -5.29 -8.56 0.73
N ALA A 137 -4.34 -7.66 1.03
CA ALA A 137 -2.96 -8.02 1.26
C ALA A 137 -2.81 -9.07 2.38
N ARG A 138 -3.49 -8.86 3.51
CA ARG A 138 -3.54 -9.84 4.61
C ARG A 138 -4.24 -11.14 4.21
N GLY A 139 -5.29 -11.05 3.38
CA GLY A 139 -6.04 -12.20 2.86
C GLY A 139 -5.20 -13.11 1.97
N VAL A 140 -4.23 -12.56 1.25
CA VAL A 140 -3.28 -13.34 0.44
C VAL A 140 -2.03 -13.81 1.23
N GLY A 141 -2.03 -13.62 2.55
CA GLY A 141 -0.99 -14.11 3.46
C GLY A 141 0.17 -13.13 3.72
N ALA A 142 0.08 -11.86 3.30
CA ALA A 142 1.13 -10.89 3.63
C ALA A 142 1.05 -10.42 5.09
N SER A 143 2.23 -10.18 5.67
CA SER A 143 2.37 -9.55 6.98
C SER A 143 2.30 -8.03 6.83
N VAL A 144 1.16 -7.45 7.19
CA VAL A 144 0.91 -6.01 7.06
C VAL A 144 0.46 -5.44 8.40
N GLU A 145 1.28 -4.62 9.01
CA GLU A 145 0.89 -3.72 10.09
C GLU A 145 0.17 -2.50 9.53
N HIS A 146 -0.87 -2.01 10.19
CA HIS A 146 -1.69 -0.89 9.71
C HIS A 146 -1.82 0.17 10.80
N ARG A 147 -1.51 1.42 10.46
CA ARG A 147 -1.69 2.63 11.27
C ARG A 147 -2.41 3.67 10.43
N GLU A 148 -3.22 4.53 11.03
CA GLU A 148 -3.99 5.57 10.34
C GLU A 148 -3.75 6.93 11.00
N LEU A 149 -3.56 7.97 10.18
CA LEU A 149 -3.47 9.38 10.59
C LEU A 149 -4.68 10.17 10.09
N GLN A 150 -5.14 11.15 10.89
CA GLN A 150 -6.17 12.11 10.46
C GLN A 150 -5.53 13.20 9.58
N THR A 151 -5.27 12.84 8.32
CA THR A 151 -4.63 13.71 7.32
C THR A 151 -5.24 13.49 5.95
N SER A 152 -4.98 14.43 5.05
CA SER A 152 -5.12 14.26 3.60
C SER A 152 -4.07 13.27 3.05
N HIS A 153 -3.84 13.25 1.74
CA HIS A 153 -3.02 12.25 1.05
C HIS A 153 -1.53 12.26 1.47
N SER A 154 -0.99 13.41 1.88
CA SER A 154 0.46 13.59 2.14
C SER A 154 0.76 13.88 3.62
N PRO A 155 0.72 12.87 4.52
CA PRO A 155 0.86 13.08 5.96
C PRO A 155 2.23 13.62 6.38
N PHE A 156 3.26 13.40 5.56
CA PHE A 156 4.60 13.94 5.78
C PHE A 156 4.69 15.47 5.58
N LEU A 157 3.66 16.11 5.03
CA LEU A 157 3.57 17.58 4.95
C LEU A 157 2.78 18.15 6.13
N SER A 158 1.58 17.61 6.40
CA SER A 158 0.68 18.16 7.43
C SER A 158 0.98 17.70 8.86
N LYS A 159 1.59 16.52 9.02
CA LYS A 159 1.95 15.89 10.30
C LYS A 159 3.34 15.20 10.21
N PRO A 160 4.41 15.95 9.92
CA PRO A 160 5.74 15.38 9.71
C PRO A 160 6.26 14.61 10.93
N GLU A 161 6.06 15.11 12.16
CA GLU A 161 6.55 14.46 13.38
C GLU A 161 5.89 13.10 13.61
N LEU A 162 4.56 13.03 13.46
CA LEU A 162 3.82 11.77 13.59
C LEU A 162 4.19 10.78 12.48
N THR A 163 4.44 11.28 11.26
CA THR A 163 4.88 10.43 10.15
C THR A 163 6.26 9.84 10.44
N VAL A 164 7.19 10.63 10.95
CA VAL A 164 8.53 10.16 11.37
C VAL A 164 8.42 9.15 12.52
N GLU A 165 7.58 9.42 13.52
CA GLU A 165 7.34 8.50 14.65
C GLU A 165 6.92 7.11 14.14
N LEU A 166 5.96 7.04 13.21
CA LEU A 166 5.50 5.79 12.61
C LEU A 166 6.57 5.09 11.76
N ILE A 167 7.40 5.85 11.04
CA ILE A 167 8.51 5.29 10.27
C ILE A 167 9.54 4.65 11.21
N LEU A 168 9.88 5.31 12.31
CA LEU A 168 10.81 4.76 13.30
C LEU A 168 10.23 3.52 13.99
N GLU A 169 8.95 3.52 14.35
CA GLU A 169 8.26 2.34 14.90
C GLU A 169 8.31 1.14 13.92
N ALA A 170 8.11 1.40 12.62
CA ALA A 170 8.21 0.39 11.58
C ALA A 170 9.62 -0.19 11.44
N VAL A 171 10.64 0.68 11.41
CA VAL A 171 12.06 0.28 11.33
C VAL A 171 12.45 -0.57 12.54
N ASP A 172 12.03 -0.17 13.74
CA ASP A 172 12.23 -0.94 14.97
C ASP A 172 11.54 -2.30 14.88
N ALA A 173 10.31 -2.38 14.37
CA ALA A 173 9.60 -3.64 14.19
C ALA A 173 10.31 -4.59 13.20
N PHE A 174 10.86 -4.06 12.10
CA PHE A 174 11.59 -4.86 11.12
C PHE A 174 12.90 -5.42 11.66
N THR A 175 13.60 -4.65 12.50
CA THR A 175 14.92 -5.02 13.05
C THR A 175 14.83 -5.92 14.28
N ARG A 176 13.82 -5.73 15.16
CA ARG A 176 13.61 -6.53 16.37
C ARG A 176 13.20 -7.99 16.11
N SER A 177 12.76 -8.35 14.90
CA SER A 177 12.39 -9.75 14.60
C SER A 177 13.55 -10.76 14.64
N SER A 178 14.79 -10.31 14.88
CA SER A 178 15.96 -11.19 15.12
C SER A 178 16.23 -11.51 16.60
N SER A 179 15.65 -10.80 17.56
CA SER A 179 15.77 -11.10 19.00
C SER A 179 14.64 -10.43 19.79
N ASP A 180 13.87 -11.21 20.55
CA ASP A 180 12.80 -10.79 21.46
C ASP A 180 11.44 -10.33 20.89
N LYS A 181 10.45 -11.25 20.98
CA LYS A 181 9.02 -11.01 20.74
C LYS A 181 8.27 -10.43 21.95
N SER A 182 8.97 -9.80 22.89
CA SER A 182 8.39 -9.31 24.13
C SER A 182 8.60 -7.80 24.23
N LYS A 183 7.49 -7.04 24.18
CA LYS A 183 7.33 -5.57 24.32
C LYS A 183 7.01 -4.85 23.01
N SER A 184 5.72 -4.82 22.67
CA SER A 184 5.13 -3.76 21.85
C SER A 184 4.06 -3.06 22.68
N ALA A 185 4.40 -1.86 23.14
CA ALA A 185 3.50 -0.79 23.57
C ALA A 185 4.39 0.40 23.94
N VAL A 186 5.00 1.03 22.93
CA VAL A 186 5.55 2.39 23.08
C VAL A 186 4.39 3.34 22.78
N GLY A 187 4.32 4.42 23.56
CA GLY A 187 3.13 5.21 23.87
C GLY A 187 2.17 5.44 22.71
N THR A 188 0.91 5.04 22.90
CA THR A 188 -0.21 5.42 22.04
C THR A 188 -0.39 6.93 22.08
N ASN A 189 0.25 7.63 21.14
CA ASN A 189 -0.11 8.98 20.79
C ASN A 189 -1.57 8.92 20.27
N ASN A 190 -2.53 9.58 20.93
CA ASN A 190 -3.96 9.48 20.60
C ASN A 190 -4.30 9.91 19.16
N ALA A 191 -3.37 10.55 18.47
CA ALA A 191 -3.48 10.96 17.07
C ALA A 191 -3.30 9.80 16.07
N VAL A 192 -2.67 8.69 16.48
CA VAL A 192 -2.45 7.51 15.64
C VAL A 192 -3.53 6.48 15.92
N LEU A 193 -4.30 6.13 14.90
CA LEU A 193 -5.30 5.08 14.98
C LEU A 193 -4.68 3.74 14.58
N VAL A 194 -4.98 2.69 15.35
CA VAL A 194 -4.68 1.29 14.98
C VAL A 194 -5.98 0.62 14.51
N PRO A 195 -6.17 0.40 13.19
CA PRO A 195 -7.43 -0.14 12.67
C PRO A 195 -7.64 -1.58 13.11
N GLY A 196 -8.76 -1.83 13.81
CA GLY A 196 -9.13 -3.16 14.28
C GLY A 196 -10.55 -3.21 14.83
N ALA A 197 -11.21 -4.36 14.67
CA ALA A 197 -12.49 -4.62 15.31
C ALA A 197 -12.25 -4.94 16.79
N ARG A 198 -12.85 -4.14 17.69
CA ARG A 198 -12.82 -4.39 19.13
C ARG A 198 -14.14 -5.04 19.53
N LEU A 199 -14.06 -6.17 20.24
CA LEU A 199 -15.22 -6.99 20.66
C LEU A 199 -16.33 -6.15 21.32
N LEU A 200 -15.97 -5.20 22.18
CA LEU A 200 -16.90 -4.39 22.97
C LEU A 200 -17.29 -3.06 22.32
N SER A 201 -16.95 -2.83 21.04
CA SER A 201 -17.25 -1.55 20.36
C SER A 201 -17.84 -1.79 18.97
N PRO A 202 -19.16 -2.01 18.85
CA PRO A 202 -19.83 -2.40 17.59
C PRO A 202 -19.52 -1.45 16.42
N LEU A 203 -19.43 -0.14 16.67
CA LEU A 203 -19.05 0.85 15.65
C LEU A 203 -17.68 0.58 15.00
N THR A 204 -16.73 -0.01 15.73
CA THR A 204 -15.41 -0.39 15.18
C THR A 204 -15.49 -1.57 14.21
N TRP A 205 -16.50 -2.43 14.36
CA TRP A 205 -16.75 -3.52 13.42
C TRP A 205 -17.19 -2.98 12.06
N PHE A 206 -18.10 -1.99 12.05
CA PHE A 206 -18.52 -1.37 10.80
C PHE A 206 -17.41 -0.49 10.20
N ARG A 207 -16.75 0.34 11.02
CA ARG A 207 -15.73 1.29 10.56
C ARG A 207 -14.45 0.62 10.08
N PHE A 208 -13.97 -0.40 10.79
CA PHE A 208 -12.70 -1.06 10.51
C PHE A 208 -12.87 -2.53 10.12
N GLY A 209 -13.70 -3.27 10.86
CA GLY A 209 -13.86 -4.71 10.68
C GLY A 209 -14.38 -5.12 9.30
N LEU A 210 -15.44 -4.48 8.82
CA LEU A 210 -16.16 -4.87 7.60
C LEU A 210 -15.31 -4.65 6.33
N PRO A 211 -14.66 -3.49 6.13
CA PRO A 211 -13.73 -3.31 5.00
C PRO A 211 -12.53 -4.26 5.05
N LEU A 212 -11.92 -4.45 6.23
CA LEU A 212 -10.79 -5.36 6.38
C LEU A 212 -11.18 -6.82 6.11
N ALA A 213 -12.36 -7.25 6.57
CA ALA A 213 -12.88 -8.59 6.35
C ALA A 213 -13.24 -8.83 4.87
N PHE A 214 -13.92 -7.88 4.23
CA PHE A 214 -14.25 -7.98 2.81
C PHE A 214 -12.99 -8.04 1.94
N GLY A 215 -12.01 -7.16 2.22
CA GLY A 215 -10.69 -7.24 1.60
C GLY A 215 -10.05 -8.62 1.78
N ARG A 216 -10.08 -9.19 2.99
CA ARG A 216 -9.54 -10.54 3.23
C ARG A 216 -10.23 -11.62 2.39
N VAL A 217 -11.55 -11.55 2.22
CA VAL A 217 -12.30 -12.46 1.35
C VAL A 217 -11.84 -12.32 -0.09
N LEU A 218 -11.75 -11.09 -0.61
CA LEU A 218 -11.22 -10.84 -1.95
C LEU A 218 -9.82 -11.43 -2.14
N GLY A 219 -8.92 -11.22 -1.17
CA GLY A 219 -7.58 -11.81 -1.20
C GLY A 219 -7.60 -13.35 -1.28
N LYS A 220 -8.45 -14.01 -0.50
CA LYS A 220 -8.60 -15.47 -0.56
C LYS A 220 -9.14 -15.94 -1.92
N CYS A 221 -10.09 -15.22 -2.52
CA CYS A 221 -10.58 -15.51 -3.87
C CYS A 221 -9.46 -15.40 -4.91
N VAL A 222 -8.62 -14.37 -4.82
CA VAL A 222 -7.44 -14.20 -5.70
C VAL A 222 -6.47 -15.39 -5.56
N LEU A 223 -6.20 -15.85 -4.34
CA LEU A 223 -5.37 -17.03 -4.11
C LEU A 223 -5.98 -18.30 -4.73
N LEU A 224 -7.27 -18.55 -4.50
CA LEU A 224 -7.98 -19.73 -5.03
C LEU A 224 -7.99 -19.73 -6.56
N PHE A 225 -8.26 -18.58 -7.19
CA PHE A 225 -8.22 -18.44 -8.64
C PHE A 225 -6.81 -18.67 -9.19
N GLY A 226 -5.79 -18.08 -8.55
CA GLY A 226 -4.39 -18.30 -8.91
C GLY A 226 -3.97 -19.77 -8.83
N TRP A 227 -4.37 -20.47 -7.77
CA TRP A 227 -4.12 -21.90 -7.58
C TRP A 227 -4.82 -22.74 -8.65
N GLY A 228 -6.12 -22.50 -8.90
CA GLY A 228 -6.87 -23.21 -9.94
C GLY A 228 -6.27 -23.02 -11.33
N ARG A 229 -5.83 -21.80 -11.67
CA ARG A 229 -5.14 -21.51 -12.94
C ARG A 229 -3.78 -22.21 -13.03
N GLY A 230 -3.05 -22.29 -11.92
CA GLY A 230 -1.78 -23.02 -11.83
C GLY A 230 -1.95 -24.52 -12.09
N LEU A 231 -2.94 -25.13 -11.44
CA LEU A 231 -3.33 -26.53 -11.67
C LEU A 231 -3.74 -26.80 -13.11
N TRP A 232 -4.60 -25.96 -13.69
CA TRP A 232 -5.00 -26.08 -15.08
C TRP A 232 -3.79 -26.03 -16.02
N ARG A 233 -2.88 -25.07 -15.82
CA ARG A 233 -1.64 -24.97 -16.62
C ARG A 233 -0.73 -26.19 -16.44
N SER A 234 -0.64 -26.75 -15.24
CA SER A 234 0.15 -27.96 -14.99
C SER A 234 -0.46 -29.22 -15.61
N LEU A 235 -1.79 -29.30 -15.66
CA LEU A 235 -2.52 -30.46 -16.18
C LEU A 235 -2.61 -30.45 -17.71
N PHE A 236 -2.67 -29.27 -18.35
CA PHE A 236 -2.97 -29.14 -19.79
C PHE A 236 -1.83 -28.54 -20.64
N ARG A 237 -0.61 -28.34 -20.11
CA ARG A 237 0.59 -27.99 -20.91
C ARG A 237 1.56 -29.17 -21.11
N SER A 238 1.13 -30.41 -20.85
CA SER A 238 1.96 -31.61 -21.05
C SER A 238 1.77 -32.29 -22.42
N THR A 239 1.31 -31.53 -23.42
CA THR A 239 1.23 -31.91 -24.85
C THR A 239 1.73 -30.76 -25.68
#